data_AF-A0A3N5X018-F1
#
_entry.id   AF-A0A3N5X018-F1
#
_cell.length_a   1.000
_cell.length_b   1.000
_cell.length_c   1.000
_cell.angle_alpha   90.00
_cell.angle_beta   90.00
_cell.angle_gamma   90.00
#
_symmetry.space_group_name_H-M   'P 1'
#
loop_
_entity.id
_entity.type
_entity.pdbx_description
1 polymer ?
#
loop_
_entity_poly.entity_id
_entity_poly.type
_entity_poly.pdbx_seq_one_letter_code
_entity_poly.pdbx_strand_id
1 'polypeptide(L)'
;MNVAFIVAGLSRVRRRARESPAQKRPGCRTLESPATMRVLADDFSGAAEVAGVGFRHGLQAAVQLDSRLAPHCELAVLDTDSRSKSEGEAVRLVEFALEQGDFVFKKIDSVLRGHVVAEIQPFLKLERFSRALVVSFNPDLGRGIRNGVYRVHDRPISHTPFRDDPEYPITTSDVL
;
A
#
# COMPACT_ATOMS: atom_id res chain seq x y z
N MET A 1 9.12 -9.01 9.61
CA MET A 1 8.35 -7.92 8.95
C MET A 1 7.39 -8.51 7.91
N ASN A 2 6.08 -8.50 8.13
CA ASN A 2 5.02 -9.05 7.25
C ASN A 2 4.74 -8.18 6.02
N VAL A 3 5.73 -7.95 5.17
CA VAL A 3 5.56 -6.99 4.07
C VAL A 3 5.29 -7.65 2.74
N ALA A 4 4.04 -7.46 2.28
CA ALA A 4 3.73 -7.48 0.87
C ALA A 4 3.47 -6.04 0.40
N PHE A 5 4.17 -5.61 -0.65
CA PHE A 5 4.05 -4.26 -1.21
C PHE A 5 3.67 -4.34 -2.68
N ILE A 6 2.90 -3.35 -3.12
CA ILE A 6 2.65 -3.13 -4.54
C ILE A 6 3.47 -1.94 -5.01
N VAL A 7 4.55 -2.18 -5.75
CA VAL A 7 5.28 -1.10 -6.42
C VAL A 7 4.63 -0.89 -7.77
N ALA A 8 3.69 0.05 -7.83
CA ALA A 8 3.07 0.39 -9.09
C ALA A 8 4.05 1.27 -9.90
N GLY A 9 4.43 0.81 -11.09
CA GLY A 9 5.40 1.52 -11.93
C GLY A 9 4.82 2.88 -12.34
N LEU A 10 5.44 3.96 -11.87
CA LEU A 10 5.03 5.34 -12.21
C LEU A 10 5.04 5.52 -13.74
N SER A 11 3.87 5.77 -14.31
CA SER A 11 3.76 6.37 -15.63
C SER A 11 4.40 7.76 -15.53
N ARG A 12 5.53 7.97 -16.23
CA ARG A 12 6.34 9.20 -16.29
C ARG A 12 5.64 10.43 -15.67
N VAL A 13 6.02 10.78 -14.45
CA VAL A 13 5.68 12.09 -13.86
C VAL A 13 6.09 13.14 -14.89
N ARG A 14 5.12 13.82 -15.51
CA ARG A 14 5.40 15.00 -16.32
C ARG A 14 6.03 16.03 -15.37
N ARG A 15 7.36 16.15 -15.40
CA ARG A 15 8.06 17.30 -14.83
C ARG A 15 7.45 18.55 -15.49
N ARG A 16 6.55 19.24 -14.78
CA ARG A 16 6.29 20.65 -15.08
C ARG A 16 7.54 21.41 -14.64
N ALA A 17 8.50 21.53 -15.55
CA ALA A 17 9.50 22.57 -15.48
C ALA A 17 8.78 23.91 -15.69
N ARG A 18 8.81 24.76 -14.66
CA ARG A 18 8.66 26.22 -14.80
C ARG A 18 9.63 26.89 -13.83
N GLU A 19 10.82 27.19 -14.33
CA GLU A 19 11.59 28.38 -13.95
C GLU A 19 11.29 29.43 -15.04
N SER A 20 11.22 30.76 -14.88
CA SER A 20 11.65 31.80 -13.90
C SER A 20 10.93 33.14 -14.32
N PRO A 21 11.21 34.39 -13.85
CA PRO A 21 12.00 34.90 -12.71
C PRO A 21 11.35 36.08 -11.88
N ALA A 22 11.96 36.40 -10.70
CA ALA A 22 11.90 37.65 -9.89
C ALA A 22 10.55 38.03 -9.22
N GLN A 23 10.41 38.52 -7.97
CA GLN A 23 11.16 39.51 -7.16
C GLN A 23 10.72 39.40 -5.65
N LYS A 24 11.63 39.68 -4.70
CA LYS A 24 11.56 39.50 -3.21
C LYS A 24 10.45 40.27 -2.45
N ARG A 25 10.00 39.70 -1.31
CA ARG A 25 9.74 40.41 -0.02
C ARG A 25 10.07 39.53 1.21
N PRO A 26 10.58 40.08 2.33
CA PRO A 26 10.94 39.33 3.53
C PRO A 26 9.77 39.25 4.52
N GLY A 27 9.57 38.09 5.16
CA GLY A 27 8.63 37.93 6.27
C GLY A 27 7.70 36.74 6.08
N CYS A 28 7.83 35.77 6.98
CA CYS A 28 7.05 34.53 7.06
C CYS A 28 7.26 33.57 5.87
N ARG A 29 8.29 32.72 5.96
CA ARG A 29 8.22 31.42 5.30
C ARG A 29 7.15 30.63 6.06
N THR A 30 5.93 30.58 5.53
CA THR A 30 5.06 29.43 5.82
C THR A 30 5.90 28.23 5.42
N LEU A 31 6.39 27.48 6.40
CA LEU A 31 7.08 26.22 6.14
C LEU A 31 6.07 25.40 5.36
N GLU A 32 6.29 25.22 4.05
CA GLU A 32 5.52 24.28 3.26
C GLU A 32 5.58 22.96 4.03
N SER A 33 4.40 22.46 4.41
CA SER A 33 4.28 21.17 5.08
C SER A 33 5.11 20.16 4.28
N PRO A 34 5.99 19.36 4.93
CA PRO A 34 6.79 18.38 4.20
C PRO A 34 5.86 17.50 3.35
N ALA A 35 6.30 17.16 2.13
CA ALA A 35 5.50 16.32 1.24
C ALA A 35 5.19 14.98 1.94
N THR A 36 3.93 14.77 2.32
CA THR A 36 3.48 13.59 3.03
C THR A 36 3.44 12.38 2.09
N MET A 37 4.19 11.33 2.40
CA MET A 37 4.03 10.02 1.75
C MET A 37 2.74 9.37 2.25
N ARG A 38 1.88 8.91 1.34
CA ARG A 38 0.62 8.23 1.69
C ARG A 38 0.63 6.78 1.28
N VAL A 39 0.29 5.89 2.20
CA VAL A 39 0.16 4.46 1.98
C VAL A 39 -1.28 4.07 2.23
N LEU A 40 -1.84 3.24 1.36
CA LEU A 40 -3.15 2.63 1.59
C LEU A 40 -2.92 1.23 2.15
N ALA A 41 -3.66 0.80 3.17
CA ALA A 41 -3.57 -0.53 3.78
C ALA A 41 -4.96 -1.15 3.87
N ASP A 42 -5.07 -2.47 3.64
CA ASP A 42 -6.34 -3.20 3.69
C ASP A 42 -6.79 -3.56 5.12
N ASP A 43 -5.88 -3.51 6.09
CA ASP A 43 -6.16 -3.74 7.50
C ASP A 43 -5.32 -2.89 8.46
N PHE A 44 -5.83 -2.73 9.68
CA PHE A 44 -5.19 -1.96 10.74
C PHE A 44 -3.80 -2.47 11.11
N SER A 45 -3.62 -3.79 11.20
CA SER A 45 -2.33 -4.37 11.60
C SER A 45 -1.25 -4.10 10.55
N GLY A 46 -1.59 -4.22 9.26
CA GLY A 46 -0.70 -3.83 8.16
C GLY A 46 -0.42 -2.33 8.15
N ALA A 47 -1.41 -1.51 8.45
CA ALA A 47 -1.25 -0.06 8.55
C ALA A 47 -0.26 0.33 9.67
N ALA A 48 -0.46 -0.23 10.86
CA ALA A 48 0.40 -0.02 12.02
C ALA A 48 1.83 -0.53 11.80
N GLU A 49 2.00 -1.65 11.09
CA GLU A 49 3.33 -2.14 10.73
C GLU A 49 4.09 -1.13 9.86
N VAL A 50 3.46 -0.60 8.81
CA VAL A 50 4.10 0.38 7.91
C VAL A 50 4.41 1.68 8.66
N ALA A 51 3.48 2.19 9.46
CA ALA A 51 3.70 3.38 10.27
C ALA A 51 4.85 3.16 11.28
N GLY A 52 4.89 2.00 11.93
CA GLY A 52 5.95 1.62 12.87
C GLY A 52 7.33 1.47 12.21
N VAL A 53 7.39 0.97 10.97
CA VAL A 53 8.64 0.97 10.18
C VAL A 53 9.07 2.41 9.91
N GLY A 54 8.18 3.27 9.41
CA GLY A 54 8.50 4.68 9.15
C GLY A 54 9.00 5.42 10.39
N PHE A 55 8.34 5.20 11.53
CA PHE A 55 8.74 5.74 12.82
C PHE A 55 10.16 5.30 13.22
N ARG A 56 10.51 4.01 13.06
CA ARG A 56 11.87 3.51 13.33
C ARG A 56 12.93 4.14 12.43
N HIS A 57 12.54 4.66 11.27
CA HIS A 57 13.40 5.39 10.34
C HIS A 57 13.35 6.92 10.53
N GLY A 58 12.73 7.41 11.60
CA GLY A 58 12.72 8.83 11.97
C GLY A 58 11.61 9.66 11.32
N LEU A 59 10.65 9.03 10.63
CA LEU A 59 9.52 9.73 10.03
C LEU A 59 8.44 10.03 11.08
N GLN A 60 7.83 11.21 10.99
CA GLN A 60 6.55 11.50 11.64
C GLN A 60 5.43 10.69 10.97
N ALA A 61 5.20 9.48 11.47
CA ALA A 61 4.26 8.52 10.92
C ALA A 61 2.92 8.49 11.68
N ALA A 62 1.80 8.38 10.95
CA ALA A 62 0.46 8.26 11.51
C ALA A 62 -0.34 7.16 10.80
N VAL A 63 -1.14 6.41 11.56
CA VAL A 63 -2.21 5.56 11.03
C VAL A 63 -3.49 6.36 11.01
N GLN A 64 -4.23 6.31 9.90
CA GLN A 64 -5.50 7.01 9.71
C GLN A 64 -6.62 6.02 9.47
N LEU A 65 -7.76 6.24 10.11
CA LEU A 65 -8.98 5.46 9.91
C LEU A 65 -10.00 6.18 9.01
N ASP A 66 -9.75 7.46 8.72
CA ASP A 66 -10.49 8.25 7.78
C ASP A 66 -9.54 8.88 6.76
N SER A 67 -10.09 9.25 5.60
CA SER A 67 -9.31 9.76 4.49
C SER A 67 -8.86 11.22 4.65
N ARG A 68 -9.18 11.88 5.78
CA ARG A 68 -8.78 13.26 6.02
C ARG A 68 -7.29 13.30 6.32
N LEU A 69 -6.58 14.24 5.71
CA LEU A 69 -5.15 14.38 5.91
C LEU A 69 -4.85 14.76 7.38
N ALA A 70 -4.00 13.98 8.03
CA ALA A 70 -3.44 14.36 9.32
C ALA A 70 -2.46 15.52 9.07
N PRO A 71 -2.69 16.70 9.64
CA PRO A 71 -1.74 17.80 9.50
C PRO A 71 -0.42 17.40 10.16
N HIS A 72 0.70 17.74 9.51
CA HIS A 72 2.06 17.57 10.04
C HIS A 72 2.58 16.12 10.14
N CYS A 73 2.24 15.23 9.20
CA CYS A 73 2.88 13.92 9.08
C CYS A 73 3.72 13.79 7.80
N GLU A 74 4.84 13.09 7.89
CA GLU A 74 5.71 12.74 6.76
C GLU A 74 5.29 11.41 6.12
N LEU A 75 4.68 10.52 6.90
CA LEU A 75 4.09 9.26 6.45
C LEU A 75 2.67 9.10 7.02
N ALA A 76 1.68 9.04 6.15
CA ALA A 76 0.30 8.72 6.50
C ALA A 76 -0.06 7.34 5.94
N VAL A 77 -0.54 6.44 6.80
CA VAL A 77 -1.02 5.12 6.39
C VAL A 77 -2.53 5.05 6.62
N LEU A 78 -3.31 5.08 5.55
CA LEU A 78 -4.76 4.97 5.60
C LEU A 78 -5.15 3.49 5.64
N ASP A 79 -5.78 3.08 6.74
CA ASP A 79 -6.44 1.79 6.87
C ASP A 79 -7.85 1.86 6.28
N THR A 80 -8.14 1.01 5.31
CA THR A 80 -9.48 0.92 4.71
C THR A 80 -10.40 -0.07 5.41
N ASP A 81 -9.89 -0.90 6.34
CA ASP A 81 -10.61 -2.05 6.92
C ASP A 81 -11.33 -2.87 5.82
N SER A 82 -10.73 -2.95 4.63
CA SER A 82 -11.38 -3.50 3.44
C SER A 82 -11.30 -5.02 3.39
N ARG A 83 -10.35 -5.63 4.11
CA ARG A 83 -10.18 -7.09 4.15
C ARG A 83 -11.41 -7.82 4.68
N SER A 84 -12.17 -7.22 5.60
CA SER A 84 -13.37 -7.85 6.19
C SER A 84 -14.66 -7.53 5.43
N LYS A 85 -14.59 -6.74 4.35
CA LYS A 85 -15.76 -6.28 3.59
C LYS A 85 -16.02 -7.17 2.38
N SER A 86 -17.16 -6.95 1.72
CA SER A 86 -17.37 -7.53 0.39
C SER A 86 -16.39 -6.92 -0.63
N GLU A 87 -16.09 -7.66 -1.69
CA GLU A 87 -15.19 -7.20 -2.76
C GLU A 87 -15.63 -5.84 -3.34
N GLY A 88 -16.93 -5.67 -3.58
CA GLY A 88 -17.47 -4.42 -4.12
C GLY A 88 -17.35 -3.24 -3.15
N GLU A 89 -17.45 -3.47 -1.84
CA GLU A 89 -17.19 -2.43 -0.83
C GLU A 89 -15.72 -2.08 -0.75
N ALA A 90 -14.82 -3.07 -0.77
CA ALA A 90 -13.38 -2.88 -0.77
C ALA A 90 -12.94 -2.01 -1.97
N VAL A 91 -13.45 -2.30 -3.17
CA VAL A 91 -13.20 -1.52 -4.38
C VAL A 91 -13.67 -0.07 -4.21
N ARG A 92 -14.90 0.15 -3.72
CA ARG A 92 -15.43 1.52 -3.51
C ARG A 92 -14.61 2.31 -2.50
N LEU A 93 -14.13 1.67 -1.43
CA LEU A 93 -13.27 2.32 -0.43
C LEU A 93 -11.93 2.74 -1.03
N VAL A 94 -11.33 1.88 -1.87
CA VAL A 94 -10.10 2.21 -2.59
C VAL A 94 -10.32 3.35 -3.57
N GLU A 95 -11.38 3.30 -4.38
CA GLU A 95 -11.73 4.37 -5.33
C GLU A 95 -11.91 5.71 -4.61
N PHE A 96 -12.70 5.73 -3.53
CA PHE A 96 -12.89 6.91 -2.70
C PHE A 96 -11.58 7.43 -2.12
N ALA A 97 -10.71 6.55 -1.60
CA ALA A 97 -9.41 6.94 -1.07
C ALA A 97 -8.55 7.61 -2.16
N LEU A 98 -8.52 7.03 -3.36
CA LEU A 98 -7.78 7.58 -4.50
C LEU A 98 -8.28 8.98 -4.89
N GLU A 99 -9.58 9.26 -4.84
CA GLU A 99 -10.11 10.61 -5.08
C GLU A 99 -9.56 11.66 -4.10
N GLN A 100 -9.20 11.27 -2.87
CA GLN A 100 -8.68 12.17 -1.85
C GLN A 100 -7.17 12.45 -1.97
N GLY A 101 -6.46 11.80 -2.89
CA GLY A 101 -5.07 12.12 -3.23
C GLY A 101 -4.26 10.92 -3.69
N ASP A 102 -2.96 11.16 -3.87
CA ASP A 102 -2.03 10.16 -4.39
C ASP A 102 -1.41 9.30 -3.27
N PHE A 103 -1.15 8.03 -3.60
CA PHE A 103 -0.55 7.05 -2.70
C PHE A 103 0.73 6.49 -3.33
N VAL A 104 1.75 6.29 -2.52
CA VAL A 104 3.04 5.76 -2.97
C VAL A 104 3.00 4.24 -3.21
N PHE A 105 2.22 3.51 -2.40
CA PHE A 105 1.94 2.09 -2.60
C PHE A 105 0.71 1.65 -1.80
N LYS A 106 0.20 0.46 -2.13
CA LYS A 106 -0.83 -0.27 -1.39
C LYS A 106 -0.18 -1.41 -0.60
N LYS A 107 -0.39 -1.41 0.72
CA LYS A 107 -0.09 -2.51 1.64
C LYS A 107 -1.24 -3.51 1.58
N ILE A 108 -0.87 -4.78 1.39
CA ILE A 108 -1.78 -5.92 1.39
C ILE A 108 -1.32 -6.95 2.43
N ASP A 109 -2.16 -7.95 2.70
CA ASP A 109 -1.76 -9.09 3.52
C ASP A 109 -0.57 -9.85 2.90
N SER A 110 0.40 -10.21 3.75
CA SER A 110 1.63 -10.85 3.25
C SER A 110 1.41 -12.25 2.67
N VAL A 111 0.35 -12.95 3.09
CA VAL A 111 -0.04 -14.26 2.53
C VAL A 111 -1.21 -14.14 1.56
N LEU A 112 -1.46 -12.93 1.03
CA LEU A 112 -2.43 -12.65 -0.03
C LEU A 112 -3.91 -12.89 0.37
N ARG A 113 -4.26 -12.76 1.65
CA ARG A 113 -5.67 -12.68 2.08
C ARG A 113 -6.29 -11.34 1.68
N GLY A 114 -7.62 -11.31 1.55
CA GLY A 114 -8.36 -10.13 1.12
C GLY A 114 -8.56 -10.02 -0.39
N HIS A 115 -9.14 -8.89 -0.82
CA HIS A 115 -9.54 -8.63 -2.20
C HIS A 115 -8.39 -8.08 -3.06
N VAL A 116 -7.21 -8.70 -2.98
CA VAL A 116 -5.94 -8.15 -3.51
C VAL A 116 -6.07 -7.69 -4.97
N VAL A 117 -6.54 -8.57 -5.86
CA VAL A 117 -6.66 -8.23 -7.29
C VAL A 117 -7.68 -7.12 -7.51
N ALA A 118 -8.85 -7.20 -6.85
CA ALA A 118 -9.91 -6.22 -7.01
C ALA A 118 -9.49 -4.83 -6.51
N GLU A 119 -8.81 -4.74 -5.37
CA GLU A 119 -8.30 -3.48 -4.82
C GLU A 119 -7.17 -2.86 -5.67
N ILE A 120 -6.47 -3.64 -6.49
CA ILE A 120 -5.46 -3.14 -7.44
C ILE A 120 -6.12 -2.51 -8.68
N GLN A 121 -7.27 -3.03 -9.11
CA GLN A 121 -7.90 -2.59 -10.36
C GLN A 121 -8.16 -1.07 -10.42
N PRO A 122 -8.66 -0.39 -9.36
CA PRO A 122 -8.82 1.06 -9.36
C PRO A 122 -7.53 1.84 -9.66
N PHE A 123 -6.38 1.40 -9.15
CA PHE A 123 -5.09 2.05 -9.41
C PHE A 123 -4.70 2.01 -10.89
N LEU A 124 -5.08 0.94 -11.59
CA LEU A 124 -4.79 0.75 -13.01
C LEU A 124 -5.83 1.47 -13.89
N LYS A 125 -7.13 1.37 -13.54
CA LYS A 125 -8.24 1.96 -14.29
C LYS A 125 -8.22 3.48 -14.31
N LEU A 126 -7.79 4.11 -13.22
CA LEU A 126 -7.64 5.56 -13.14
C LEU A 126 -6.38 6.07 -13.86
N GLU A 127 -5.70 5.20 -14.62
CA GLU A 127 -4.44 5.46 -15.35
C GLU A 127 -3.32 6.04 -14.48
N ARG A 128 -3.43 5.92 -13.15
CA ARG A 128 -2.40 6.35 -12.21
C ARG A 128 -1.12 5.55 -12.40
N PHE A 129 -1.29 4.27 -12.73
CA PHE A 129 -0.20 3.35 -13.00
C PHE A 129 -0.51 2.47 -14.20
N SER A 130 0.51 2.21 -15.02
CA SER A 130 0.37 1.32 -16.18
C SER A 130 0.48 -0.17 -15.80
N ARG A 131 1.08 -0.47 -14.65
CA ARG A 131 1.34 -1.82 -14.15
C ARG A 131 1.41 -1.83 -12.62
N ALA A 132 1.06 -2.96 -12.04
CA ALA A 132 1.26 -3.25 -10.62
C ALA A 132 2.29 -4.37 -10.45
N LEU A 133 3.27 -4.17 -9.57
CA LEU A 133 4.19 -5.24 -9.13
C LEU A 133 3.76 -5.68 -7.73
N VAL A 134 3.17 -6.86 -7.61
CA VAL A 134 2.81 -7.45 -6.30
C VAL A 134 4.00 -8.23 -5.75
N VAL A 135 4.53 -7.81 -4.61
CA VAL A 135 5.68 -8.46 -3.96
C VAL A 135 5.23 -8.99 -2.62
N SER A 136 5.02 -10.30 -2.49
CA SER A 136 4.70 -10.98 -1.23
C SER A 136 5.90 -11.82 -0.74
N PHE A 137 6.93 -11.13 -0.26
CA PHE A 137 8.20 -11.73 0.15
C PHE A 137 8.60 -11.31 1.56
N ASN A 138 8.84 -12.28 2.43
CA ASN A 138 9.25 -12.03 3.81
C ASN A 138 10.17 -13.18 4.31
N PRO A 139 11.49 -13.03 4.12
CA PRO A 139 12.49 -14.03 4.52
C PRO A 139 12.44 -14.39 6.00
N ASP A 140 12.20 -13.41 6.86
CA ASP A 140 12.21 -13.60 8.32
C ASP A 140 11.14 -14.60 8.77
N LEU A 141 10.05 -14.72 7.99
CA LEU A 141 8.98 -15.71 8.23
C LEU A 141 9.02 -16.87 7.24
N GLY A 142 10.14 -17.06 6.54
CA GLY A 142 10.32 -18.11 5.55
C GLY A 142 9.35 -18.02 4.36
N ARG A 143 8.78 -16.84 4.08
CA ARG A 143 7.80 -16.63 3.01
C ARG A 143 8.48 -16.13 1.74
N GLY A 144 8.18 -16.75 0.60
CA GLY A 144 8.62 -16.23 -0.68
C GLY A 144 8.17 -17.02 -1.88
N ILE A 145 8.32 -16.41 -3.06
CA ILE A 145 7.91 -16.98 -4.34
C ILE A 145 9.14 -17.53 -5.06
N ARG A 146 9.07 -18.78 -5.53
CA ARG A 146 10.12 -19.44 -6.32
C ARG A 146 9.48 -20.11 -7.53
N ASN A 147 9.89 -19.72 -8.74
CA ASN A 147 9.37 -20.24 -10.02
C ASN A 147 7.82 -20.19 -10.10
N GLY A 148 7.22 -19.05 -9.75
CA GLY A 148 5.76 -18.88 -9.75
C GLY A 148 5.03 -19.56 -8.58
N VAL A 149 5.74 -20.24 -7.66
CA VAL A 149 5.12 -20.92 -6.52
C VAL A 149 5.38 -20.15 -5.22
N TYR A 150 4.33 -19.68 -4.57
CA TYR A 150 4.39 -19.13 -3.20
C TYR A 150 4.69 -20.26 -2.22
N ARG A 151 5.75 -20.11 -1.43
CA ARG A 151 6.14 -21.01 -0.34
C ARG A 151 6.19 -20.33 1.04
N VAL A 152 5.92 -21.11 2.08
CA VAL A 152 6.16 -20.78 3.49
C VAL A 152 7.01 -21.89 4.10
N HIS A 153 8.19 -21.55 4.62
CA HIS A 153 9.20 -22.51 5.10
C HIS A 153 9.45 -23.64 4.08
N ASP A 154 9.68 -23.25 2.82
CA ASP A 154 9.89 -24.13 1.66
C ASP A 154 8.74 -25.06 1.26
N ARG A 155 7.60 -25.02 1.96
CA ARG A 155 6.38 -25.74 1.58
C ARG A 155 5.48 -24.86 0.71
N PRO A 156 4.86 -25.36 -0.37
CA PRO A 156 3.83 -24.62 -1.10
C PRO A 156 2.75 -24.12 -0.14
N ILE A 157 2.34 -22.86 -0.27
CA ILE A 157 1.42 -22.21 0.68
C ILE A 157 0.09 -22.97 0.82
N SER A 158 -0.40 -23.61 -0.25
CA SER A 158 -1.61 -24.44 -0.25
C SER A 158 -1.45 -25.81 0.45
N HIS A 159 -0.25 -26.12 0.94
CA HIS A 159 0.07 -27.28 1.79
C HIS A 159 0.46 -26.86 3.22
N THR A 160 -0.02 -25.70 3.66
CA THR A 160 0.18 -25.16 5.01
C THR A 160 -1.20 -24.90 5.65
N PRO A 161 -1.26 -24.55 6.95
CA PRO A 161 -2.53 -24.18 7.58
C PRO A 161 -3.29 -23.03 6.89
N PHE A 162 -2.62 -22.20 6.07
CA PHE A 162 -3.30 -21.16 5.29
C PHE A 162 -4.27 -21.71 4.23
N ARG A 163 -4.17 -23.00 3.86
CA ARG A 163 -5.15 -23.68 3.02
C ARG A 163 -6.54 -23.65 3.65
N ASP A 164 -6.59 -23.77 4.98
CA ASP A 164 -7.81 -23.93 5.77
C ASP A 164 -8.18 -22.63 6.51
N ASP A 165 -7.67 -21.48 6.05
CA ASP A 165 -8.09 -20.17 6.57
C ASP A 165 -9.63 -20.04 6.41
N PRO A 166 -10.36 -19.66 7.48
CA PRO A 166 -11.83 -19.70 7.48
C PRO A 166 -12.46 -18.68 6.54
N GLU A 167 -11.74 -17.61 6.20
CA GLU A 167 -12.25 -16.50 5.39
C GLU A 167 -11.58 -16.48 4.01
N TYR A 168 -10.30 -16.81 3.94
CA TYR A 168 -9.46 -16.73 2.73
C TYR A 168 -8.64 -18.00 2.50
N PRO A 169 -9.30 -19.16 2.24
CA PRO A 169 -8.60 -20.43 2.05
C PRO A 169 -7.69 -20.41 0.81
N ILE A 170 -6.41 -20.74 1.00
CA ILE A 170 -5.41 -20.73 -0.07
C ILE A 170 -5.28 -22.13 -0.70
N THR A 171 -6.02 -22.36 -1.78
CA THR A 171 -6.07 -23.68 -2.45
C THR A 171 -5.06 -23.85 -3.58
N THR A 172 -4.50 -22.75 -4.10
CA THR A 172 -3.41 -22.74 -5.08
C THR A 172 -2.15 -22.13 -4.49
N SER A 173 -0.98 -22.60 -4.94
CA SER A 173 0.31 -21.95 -4.66
C SER A 173 0.88 -21.24 -5.88
N ASP A 174 0.24 -21.38 -7.06
CA ASP A 174 0.63 -20.70 -8.29
C ASP A 174 0.20 -19.23 -8.26
N VAL A 175 1.11 -18.32 -8.58
CA VAL A 175 0.89 -16.87 -8.59
C VAL A 175 1.11 -16.22 -9.96
N LEU A 176 1.24 -17.01 -11.03
CA LEU A 176 1.39 -16.56 -12.42
C LEU A 176 0.11 -16.72 -13.24
#